data_AF-A0A0V0QQA8-F1
#
_entry.id   AF-A0A0V0QQA8-F1
#
_cell.length_a   1.000
_cell.length_b   1.000
_cell.length_c   1.000
_cell.angle_alpha   90.00
_cell.angle_beta   90.00
_cell.angle_gamma   90.00
#
_symmetry.space_group_name_H-M   'P 1'
#
loop_
_entity.id
_entity.type
_entity.pdbx_description
1 polymer ?
#
loop_
_entity_poly.entity_id
_entity_poly.type
_entity_poly.pdbx_seq_one_letter_code
_entity_poly.pdbx_strand_id
1 'polypeptide(L)'
;MNCKKEKHFGQQYIFFKFSEKIDEILQCLSCSLEDPQIEKKIIIDQILKFPSSQIQNFPPLKDQQNCKKIQNIMENFSQEKIKEFKEYVNTQVNNYYQKIHNDLIQVLNQSKKDVLQKFDSILEFKDVSEFYNIAPVKEMIKKYQKNNIDLNQLFELQLKMKKSYEDENKLKIAINQEKIQNEVQNLVENFYFQLDEKVEIFKQKIFINTDVIEQYKQEIEDFQKEEVQKNTGNQIQIQFFKSNWRYNKKHLIQIKDDSRRIEIDDKKIQKIKLVHSEGLEKNRTYFLRMKINFHKVKSQNLSFVLLGCSDKDDGWGIQNQIYVSEYLGFFGAENGESQIVEGMRFVDFWEDDVSILNLVFNCQEKIFEVYDDQRKGYVKNVIDQNKISGDKVMLGIRFYQNYLNKINITIVDIQQF
;
A
#
# COMPACT_ATOMS: atom_id res chain seq x y z
N MET A 1 28.25 38.47 18.12
CA MET A 1 27.15 38.95 17.26
C MET A 1 27.29 40.42 16.86
N ASN A 2 28.51 40.94 16.71
CA ASN A 2 28.74 42.36 16.45
C ASN A 2 29.60 42.55 15.19
N CYS A 3 29.34 43.61 14.45
CA CYS A 3 30.03 43.98 13.22
C CYS A 3 31.50 44.29 13.48
N LYS A 4 32.39 43.72 12.65
CA LYS A 4 33.84 43.91 12.75
C LYS A 4 34.38 45.12 11.95
N LYS A 5 33.53 45.81 11.18
CA LYS A 5 33.95 47.01 10.43
C LYS A 5 34.10 48.18 11.41
N GLU A 6 35.30 48.78 11.46
CA GLU A 6 35.64 49.85 12.42
C GLU A 6 34.67 51.04 12.34
N LYS A 7 34.26 51.44 11.13
CA LYS A 7 33.32 52.54 10.90
C LYS A 7 31.88 52.25 11.35
N HIS A 8 31.57 51.01 11.73
CA HIS A 8 30.23 50.58 12.14
C HIS A 8 30.10 50.46 13.67
N PHE A 9 31.13 50.89 14.42
CA PHE A 9 31.10 51.04 15.88
C PHE A 9 30.59 49.83 16.65
N GLY A 10 30.90 48.61 16.17
CA GLY A 10 30.50 47.37 16.85
C GLY A 10 28.99 47.10 16.87
N GLN A 11 28.20 47.68 15.96
CA GLN A 11 26.76 47.42 15.84
C GLN A 11 26.44 45.92 15.79
N GLN A 12 25.33 45.51 16.41
CA GLN A 12 24.85 44.12 16.35
C GLN A 12 24.45 43.73 14.93
N TYR A 13 24.68 42.47 14.57
CA TYR A 13 24.15 41.88 13.34
C TYR A 13 22.62 41.70 13.44
N ILE A 14 21.89 42.16 12.42
CA ILE A 14 20.43 42.15 12.36
C ILE A 14 19.93 41.28 11.20
N PHE A 15 20.68 41.25 10.08
CA PHE A 15 20.29 40.53 8.88
C PHE A 15 21.27 39.40 8.57
N PHE A 16 20.71 38.31 8.05
CA PHE A 16 21.43 37.25 7.35
C PHE A 16 21.24 37.45 5.85
N LYS A 17 22.32 37.39 5.07
CA LYS A 17 22.29 37.51 3.61
C LYS A 17 22.78 36.22 2.97
N PHE A 18 22.02 35.71 2.00
CA PHE A 18 22.53 34.67 1.09
C PHE A 18 23.56 35.28 0.13
N SER A 19 24.84 35.13 0.45
CA SER A 19 25.99 35.64 -0.32
C SER A 19 27.06 34.57 -0.49
N GLU A 20 27.83 34.69 -1.56
CA GLU A 20 29.03 33.86 -1.82
C GLU A 20 30.24 34.35 -1.01
N LYS A 21 30.17 35.54 -0.41
CA LYS A 21 31.27 36.13 0.38
C LYS A 21 30.98 36.05 1.87
N ILE A 22 31.92 35.44 2.60
CA ILE A 22 31.80 35.16 4.04
C ILE A 22 31.62 36.42 4.90
N ASP A 23 32.18 37.56 4.47
CA ASP A 23 32.09 38.83 5.18
C ASP A 23 30.76 39.57 4.96
N GLU A 24 29.95 39.12 3.99
CA GLU A 24 28.65 39.70 3.66
C GLU A 24 27.46 38.95 4.28
N ILE A 25 27.65 37.72 4.78
CA ILE A 25 26.54 36.85 5.23
C ILE A 25 25.82 37.38 6.48
N LEU A 26 26.49 38.20 7.30
CA LEU A 26 25.90 38.86 8.47
C LEU A 26 26.03 40.37 8.32
N GLN A 27 24.90 41.08 8.41
CA GLN A 27 24.85 42.52 8.21
C GLN A 27 24.23 43.23 9.41
N CYS A 28 24.93 44.26 9.91
CA CYS A 28 24.34 45.26 10.79
C CYS A 28 23.55 46.27 9.94
N LEU A 29 22.89 47.24 10.59
CA LEU A 29 22.11 48.26 9.89
C LEU A 29 22.96 49.03 8.88
N SER A 30 24.17 49.47 9.27
CA SER A 30 25.09 50.18 8.37
C SER A 30 25.50 49.34 7.16
N CYS A 31 25.87 48.06 7.35
CA CYS A 31 26.16 47.16 6.23
C CYS A 31 24.96 46.98 5.29
N SER A 32 23.74 46.91 5.83
CA SER A 32 22.54 46.69 5.02
C SER A 32 22.19 47.91 4.16
N LEU A 33 22.42 49.13 4.65
CA LEU A 33 22.18 50.35 3.88
C LEU A 33 23.14 50.50 2.69
N GLU A 34 24.37 49.98 2.81
CA GLU A 34 25.38 49.98 1.75
C GLU A 34 25.14 48.91 0.68
N ASP A 35 24.23 47.94 0.93
CA ASP A 35 23.98 46.80 0.07
C ASP A 35 22.60 46.90 -0.61
N PRO A 36 22.51 47.03 -1.94
CA PRO A 36 21.24 47.17 -2.63
C PRO A 36 20.42 45.86 -2.75
N GLN A 37 20.99 44.69 -2.43
CA GLN A 37 20.34 43.38 -2.64
C GLN A 37 19.37 43.03 -1.49
N ILE A 38 18.26 43.74 -1.40
CA ILE A 38 17.27 43.57 -0.32
C ILE A 38 16.64 42.17 -0.35
N GLU A 39 16.39 41.63 -1.54
CA GLU A 39 15.73 40.34 -1.77
C GLU A 39 16.51 39.12 -1.25
N LYS A 40 17.81 39.30 -0.98
CA LYS A 40 18.67 38.25 -0.42
C LYS A 40 18.84 38.32 1.09
N LYS A 41 18.27 39.35 1.73
CA LYS A 41 18.43 39.64 3.15
C LYS A 41 17.21 39.22 3.93
N ILE A 42 17.46 38.56 5.05
CA ILE A 42 16.46 38.07 5.98
C ILE A 42 16.81 38.59 7.37
N ILE A 43 15.79 38.99 8.13
CA ILE A 43 15.97 39.37 9.52
C ILE A 43 16.30 38.12 10.36
N ILE A 44 17.42 38.15 11.08
CA ILE A 44 17.88 37.00 11.90
C ILE A 44 16.81 36.55 12.90
N ASP A 45 16.10 37.51 13.50
CA ASP A 45 15.01 37.21 14.44
C ASP A 45 13.88 36.39 13.81
N GLN A 46 13.57 36.61 12.52
CA GLN A 46 12.56 35.82 11.80
C GLN A 46 13.04 34.38 11.56
N ILE A 47 14.32 34.20 11.23
CA ILE A 47 14.93 32.86 11.06
C ILE A 47 14.81 32.03 12.34
N LEU A 48 15.01 32.68 13.50
CA LEU A 48 15.02 32.00 14.79
C LEU A 48 13.61 31.71 15.33
N LYS A 49 12.59 32.47 14.92
CA LYS A 49 11.25 32.43 15.53
C LYS A 49 10.16 31.89 14.63
N PHE A 50 10.29 32.01 13.31
CA PHE A 50 9.21 31.70 12.38
C PHE A 50 9.53 30.48 11.52
N PRO A 51 8.50 29.70 11.13
CA PRO A 51 8.67 28.65 10.13
C PRO A 51 9.08 29.26 8.79
N SER A 52 9.76 28.48 7.97
CA SER A 52 10.34 28.93 6.70
C SER A 52 9.34 29.57 5.73
N SER A 53 8.08 29.14 5.74
CA SER A 53 7.00 29.74 4.94
C SER A 53 6.63 31.18 5.32
N GLN A 54 6.93 31.60 6.55
CA GLN A 54 6.55 32.92 7.10
C GLN A 54 7.72 33.92 7.14
N ILE A 55 8.92 33.48 6.76
CA ILE A 55 10.12 34.33 6.75
C ILE A 55 10.10 35.23 5.52
N GLN A 56 10.20 36.55 5.71
CA GLN A 56 10.26 37.49 4.59
C GLN A 56 11.54 37.30 3.78
N ASN A 57 11.44 37.48 2.45
CA ASN A 57 12.53 37.27 1.49
C ASN A 57 13.10 35.84 1.49
N PHE A 58 12.33 34.85 1.96
CA PHE A 58 12.66 33.44 1.86
C PHE A 58 11.60 32.68 1.03
N PRO A 59 11.99 31.88 0.02
CA PRO A 59 13.36 31.72 -0.49
C PRO A 59 13.90 33.03 -1.12
N PRO A 60 15.23 33.22 -1.19
CA PRO A 60 15.88 34.45 -1.66
C PRO A 60 15.86 34.57 -3.20
N LEU A 61 14.65 34.59 -3.79
CA LEU A 61 14.46 34.72 -5.24
C LEU A 61 14.37 36.19 -5.64
N LYS A 62 14.82 36.48 -6.86
CA LYS A 62 14.72 37.82 -7.46
C LYS A 62 13.27 38.26 -7.69
N ASP A 63 12.37 37.33 -7.98
CA ASP A 63 10.96 37.60 -8.21
C ASP A 63 10.16 37.39 -6.92
N GLN A 64 9.72 38.51 -6.33
CA GLN A 64 8.95 38.52 -5.09
C GLN A 64 7.57 37.85 -5.22
N GLN A 65 6.97 37.81 -6.42
CA GLN A 65 5.71 37.07 -6.62
C GLN A 65 5.95 35.56 -6.53
N ASN A 66 7.07 35.07 -7.08
CA ASN A 66 7.43 33.67 -6.98
C ASN A 66 7.81 33.28 -5.54
N CYS A 67 8.45 34.17 -4.77
CA CYS A 67 8.66 33.95 -3.34
C CYS A 67 7.34 33.70 -2.61
N LYS A 68 6.35 34.58 -2.79
CA LYS A 68 5.03 34.43 -2.15
C LYS A 68 4.31 33.15 -2.58
N LYS A 69 4.39 32.79 -3.86
CA LYS A 69 3.82 31.52 -4.36
C LYS A 69 4.46 30.32 -3.67
N ILE A 70 5.79 30.28 -3.56
CA ILE A 70 6.50 29.17 -2.92
C ILE A 70 6.21 29.13 -1.42
N GLN A 71 6.16 30.27 -0.73
CA GLN A 71 5.78 30.34 0.68
C GLN A 71 4.39 29.71 0.92
N ASN A 72 3.41 30.05 0.09
CA ASN A 72 2.08 29.45 0.14
C ASN A 72 2.10 27.94 -0.13
N ILE A 73 2.95 27.48 -1.07
CA ILE A 73 3.12 26.05 -1.34
C ILE A 73 3.73 25.36 -0.12
N MET A 74 4.79 25.91 0.48
CA MET A 74 5.44 25.35 1.66
C MET A 74 4.48 25.20 2.85
N GLU A 75 3.59 26.18 3.05
CA GLU A 75 2.55 26.12 4.08
C GLU A 75 1.51 25.03 3.79
N ASN A 76 0.99 24.99 2.56
CA ASN A 76 -0.07 24.06 2.15
C ASN A 76 0.41 22.61 1.95
N PHE A 77 1.70 22.39 1.76
CA PHE A 77 2.31 21.07 1.62
C PHE A 77 3.19 20.71 2.83
N SER A 78 2.87 21.27 3.99
CA SER A 78 3.38 20.79 5.28
C SER A 78 2.91 19.35 5.56
N GLN A 79 3.63 18.63 6.41
CA GLN A 79 3.30 17.23 6.74
C GLN A 79 1.88 17.07 7.29
N GLU A 80 1.44 18.02 8.11
CA GLU A 80 0.08 18.06 8.67
C GLU A 80 -0.97 18.27 7.58
N LYS A 81 -0.77 19.25 6.69
CA LYS A 81 -1.71 19.52 5.58
C LYS A 81 -1.79 18.36 4.59
N ILE A 82 -0.67 17.69 4.31
CA ILE A 82 -0.66 16.47 3.48
C ILE A 82 -1.46 15.36 4.15
N LYS A 83 -1.32 15.19 5.47
CA LYS A 83 -2.09 14.20 6.24
C LYS A 83 -3.59 14.52 6.20
N GLU A 84 -3.96 15.77 6.47
CA GLU A 84 -5.35 16.26 6.38
C GLU A 84 -5.94 16.00 4.98
N PHE A 85 -5.19 16.28 3.92
CA PHE A 85 -5.67 16.05 2.55
C PHE A 85 -5.87 14.56 2.24
N LYS A 86 -4.97 13.69 2.70
CA LYS A 86 -5.15 12.23 2.57
C LYS A 86 -6.39 11.75 3.31
N GLU A 87 -6.62 12.23 4.53
CA GLU A 87 -7.81 11.91 5.33
C GLU A 87 -9.08 12.43 4.65
N TYR A 88 -9.04 13.63 4.08
CA TYR A 88 -10.14 14.19 3.28
C TYR A 88 -10.50 13.27 2.11
N VAL A 89 -9.53 12.88 1.28
CA VAL A 89 -9.78 11.99 0.12
C VAL A 89 -10.39 10.66 0.57
N ASN A 90 -9.82 10.03 1.61
CA ASN A 90 -10.36 8.77 2.15
C ASN A 90 -11.80 8.94 2.65
N THR A 91 -12.08 10.03 3.34
CA THR A 91 -13.42 10.35 3.84
C THR A 91 -14.41 10.54 2.69
N GLN A 92 -14.03 11.28 1.64
CA GLN A 92 -14.89 11.47 0.46
C GLN A 92 -15.24 10.14 -0.23
N VAL A 93 -14.23 9.28 -0.44
CA VAL A 93 -14.43 7.96 -1.05
C VAL A 93 -15.38 7.13 -0.19
N ASN A 94 -15.11 7.01 1.11
CA ASN A 94 -15.91 6.21 2.02
C ASN A 94 -17.36 6.72 2.12
N ASN A 95 -17.55 8.04 2.26
CA ASN A 95 -18.88 8.64 2.34
C ASN A 95 -19.68 8.38 1.06
N TYR A 96 -19.04 8.46 -0.11
CA TYR A 96 -19.71 8.21 -1.37
C TYR A 96 -20.12 6.73 -1.51
N TYR A 97 -19.25 5.78 -1.13
CA TYR A 97 -19.61 4.36 -1.10
C TYR A 97 -20.75 4.07 -0.13
N GLN A 98 -20.76 4.69 1.05
CA GLN A 98 -21.86 4.55 2.01
C GLN A 98 -23.18 5.09 1.45
N LYS A 99 -23.14 6.24 0.78
CA LYS A 99 -24.32 6.80 0.10
C LYS A 99 -24.87 5.81 -0.94
N ILE A 100 -24.01 5.33 -1.84
CA ILE A 100 -24.41 4.36 -2.88
C ILE A 100 -24.96 3.07 -2.25
N HIS A 101 -24.35 2.57 -1.17
CA HIS A 101 -24.85 1.41 -0.45
C HIS A 101 -26.29 1.59 0.03
N ASN A 102 -26.57 2.73 0.67
CA ASN A 102 -27.92 3.05 1.16
C ASN A 102 -28.92 3.19 0.01
N ASP A 103 -28.54 3.91 -1.05
CA ASP A 103 -29.37 4.09 -2.24
C ASP A 103 -29.70 2.73 -2.90
N LEU A 104 -28.71 1.84 -3.02
CA LEU A 104 -28.88 0.48 -3.57
C LEU A 104 -29.82 -0.37 -2.73
N ILE A 105 -29.66 -0.37 -1.40
CA ILE A 105 -30.56 -1.11 -0.51
C ILE A 105 -32.00 -0.62 -0.69
N GLN A 106 -32.20 0.70 -0.74
CA GLN A 106 -33.53 1.27 -0.91
C GLN A 106 -34.16 0.85 -2.25
N VAL A 107 -33.41 0.97 -3.35
CA VAL A 107 -33.88 0.58 -4.68
C VAL A 107 -34.17 -0.92 -4.78
N LEU A 108 -33.30 -1.77 -4.21
CA LEU A 108 -33.50 -3.22 -4.21
C LEU A 108 -34.75 -3.63 -3.41
N ASN A 109 -34.97 -3.01 -2.25
CA ASN A 109 -36.16 -3.28 -1.44
C ASN A 109 -37.44 -2.85 -2.16
N GLN A 110 -37.43 -1.69 -2.81
CA GLN A 110 -38.56 -1.22 -3.61
C GLN A 110 -38.83 -2.14 -4.79
N SER A 111 -37.79 -2.49 -5.55
CA SER A 111 -37.88 -3.41 -6.69
C SER A 111 -38.44 -4.78 -6.27
N LYS A 112 -37.95 -5.35 -5.16
CA LYS A 112 -38.47 -6.60 -4.60
C LYS A 112 -39.97 -6.50 -4.31
N LYS A 113 -40.41 -5.39 -3.69
CA LYS A 113 -41.83 -5.16 -3.37
C LYS A 113 -42.67 -5.11 -4.65
N ASP A 114 -42.22 -4.37 -5.65
CA ASP A 114 -42.95 -4.21 -6.92
C ASP A 114 -43.06 -5.54 -7.68
N VAL A 115 -41.99 -6.33 -7.69
CA VAL A 115 -41.96 -7.67 -8.30
C VAL A 115 -42.93 -8.62 -7.60
N LEU A 116 -42.91 -8.66 -6.26
CA LEU A 116 -43.84 -9.51 -5.49
C LEU A 116 -45.30 -9.12 -5.75
N GLN A 117 -45.62 -7.82 -5.74
CA GLN A 117 -46.98 -7.34 -6.06
C GLN A 117 -47.41 -7.73 -7.48
N LYS A 118 -46.47 -7.73 -8.43
CA LYS A 118 -46.75 -8.16 -9.80
C LYS A 118 -47.01 -9.66 -9.87
N PHE A 119 -46.25 -10.49 -9.17
CA PHE A 119 -46.52 -11.93 -9.12
C PHE A 119 -47.84 -12.24 -8.40
N ASP A 120 -48.15 -11.57 -7.28
CA ASP A 120 -49.40 -11.76 -6.56
C ASP A 120 -50.62 -11.51 -7.46
N SER A 121 -50.56 -10.52 -8.35
CA SER A 121 -51.65 -10.24 -9.30
C SER A 121 -51.75 -11.24 -10.46
N ILE A 122 -50.72 -12.04 -10.73
CA ILE A 122 -50.70 -13.06 -11.78
C ILE A 122 -51.09 -14.44 -11.23
N LEU A 123 -50.84 -14.71 -9.94
CA LEU A 123 -51.06 -16.00 -9.27
C LEU A 123 -52.53 -16.26 -8.89
N GLU A 124 -53.49 -15.66 -9.58
CA GLU A 124 -54.92 -15.93 -9.39
C GLU A 124 -55.34 -17.26 -10.04
N PHE A 125 -55.04 -18.37 -9.37
CA PHE A 125 -55.47 -19.71 -9.80
C PHE A 125 -56.83 -20.09 -9.22
N LYS A 126 -57.63 -20.84 -9.99
CA LYS A 126 -58.85 -21.48 -9.46
C LYS A 126 -58.54 -22.91 -9.10
N ASP A 127 -59.10 -23.41 -8.00
CA ASP A 127 -58.98 -24.82 -7.67
C ASP A 127 -59.75 -25.69 -8.69
N VAL A 128 -59.01 -26.27 -9.65
CA VAL A 128 -59.59 -27.13 -10.69
C VAL A 128 -59.96 -28.52 -10.17
N SER A 129 -59.54 -28.88 -8.96
CA SER A 129 -59.93 -30.16 -8.35
C SER A 129 -61.43 -30.22 -8.04
N GLU A 130 -62.05 -29.05 -7.81
CA GLU A 130 -63.50 -28.92 -7.62
C GLU A 130 -64.28 -29.33 -8.87
N PHE A 131 -63.72 -29.17 -10.07
CA PHE A 131 -64.38 -29.48 -11.34
C PHE A 131 -64.65 -30.98 -11.51
N TYR A 132 -63.80 -31.82 -10.91
CA TYR A 132 -63.81 -33.27 -11.04
C TYR A 132 -63.92 -33.97 -9.67
N ASN A 133 -64.60 -33.32 -8.72
CA ASN A 133 -64.79 -33.87 -7.38
C ASN A 133 -65.61 -35.17 -7.41
N ILE A 134 -64.98 -36.29 -7.04
CA ILE A 134 -65.60 -37.63 -7.04
C ILE A 134 -66.46 -37.90 -5.78
N ALA A 135 -66.41 -37.04 -4.77
CA ALA A 135 -67.14 -37.25 -3.50
C ALA A 135 -68.65 -37.48 -3.69
N PRO A 136 -69.38 -36.74 -4.56
CA PRO A 136 -70.81 -36.98 -4.72
C PRO A 136 -71.11 -38.33 -5.39
N VAL A 137 -70.22 -38.83 -6.27
CA VAL A 137 -70.35 -40.19 -6.83
C VAL A 137 -70.25 -41.23 -5.72
N LYS A 138 -69.27 -41.08 -4.81
CA LYS A 138 -69.13 -41.97 -3.64
C LYS A 138 -70.37 -41.96 -2.75
N GLU A 139 -70.98 -40.79 -2.54
CA GLU A 139 -72.22 -40.67 -1.77
C GLU A 139 -73.42 -41.32 -2.45
N MET A 140 -73.55 -41.14 -3.76
CA MET A 140 -74.60 -41.78 -4.55
C MET A 140 -74.53 -43.30 -4.48
N ILE A 141 -73.33 -43.86 -4.65
CA ILE A 141 -73.12 -45.32 -4.53
C ILE A 141 -73.50 -45.80 -3.12
N LYS A 142 -73.11 -45.08 -2.07
CA LYS A 142 -73.50 -45.40 -0.69
C LYS A 142 -75.01 -45.35 -0.46
N LYS A 143 -75.70 -44.35 -1.03
CA LYS A 143 -77.17 -44.24 -0.95
C LYS A 143 -77.87 -45.41 -1.64
N TYR A 144 -77.38 -45.81 -2.81
CA TYR A 144 -77.89 -46.97 -3.53
C TYR A 144 -77.67 -48.27 -2.75
N GLN A 145 -76.46 -48.50 -2.22
CA GLN A 145 -76.14 -49.68 -1.39
C GLN A 145 -77.03 -49.82 -0.14
N LYS A 146 -77.52 -48.69 0.39
CA LYS A 146 -78.43 -48.65 1.55
C LYS A 146 -79.92 -48.77 1.16
N ASN A 147 -80.23 -48.97 -0.13
CA ASN A 147 -81.59 -48.95 -0.68
C ASN A 147 -82.33 -47.62 -0.47
N ASN A 148 -81.61 -46.50 -0.28
CA ASN A 148 -82.21 -45.17 -0.11
C ASN A 148 -82.62 -44.52 -1.45
N ILE A 149 -82.03 -45.00 -2.55
CA ILE A 149 -82.36 -44.62 -3.93
C ILE A 149 -82.40 -45.87 -4.79
N ASP A 150 -83.23 -45.88 -5.84
CA ASP A 150 -83.26 -46.98 -6.82
C ASP A 150 -82.26 -46.77 -7.97
N LEU A 151 -82.17 -47.75 -8.87
CA LEU A 151 -81.23 -47.72 -10.00
C LEU A 151 -81.54 -46.58 -10.99
N ASN A 152 -82.82 -46.26 -11.20
CA ASN A 152 -83.22 -45.19 -12.11
C ASN A 152 -82.81 -43.83 -11.54
N GLN A 153 -83.00 -43.62 -10.24
CA GLN A 153 -82.54 -42.43 -9.53
C GLN A 153 -81.01 -42.31 -9.54
N LEU A 154 -80.29 -43.42 -9.37
CA LEU A 154 -78.83 -43.46 -9.50
C LEU A 154 -78.38 -43.08 -10.91
N PHE A 155 -79.03 -43.62 -11.94
CA PHE A 155 -78.76 -43.34 -13.34
C PHE A 155 -78.98 -41.87 -13.70
N GLU A 156 -80.11 -41.28 -13.28
CA GLU A 156 -80.42 -39.87 -13.53
C GLU A 156 -79.42 -38.92 -12.86
N LEU A 157 -79.04 -39.20 -11.62
CA LEU A 157 -78.02 -38.43 -10.91
C LEU A 157 -76.66 -38.57 -11.60
N GLN A 158 -76.30 -39.78 -12.06
CA GLN A 158 -75.05 -40.03 -12.77
C GLN A 158 -75.01 -39.28 -14.11
N LEU A 159 -76.12 -39.22 -14.84
CA LEU A 159 -76.20 -38.53 -16.13
C LEU A 159 -75.96 -37.02 -15.98
N LYS A 160 -76.45 -36.42 -14.89
CA LYS A 160 -76.19 -35.01 -14.55
C LYS A 160 -74.71 -34.76 -14.27
N MET A 161 -74.07 -35.66 -13.52
CA MET A 161 -72.63 -35.55 -13.22
C MET A 161 -71.77 -35.77 -14.46
N LYS A 162 -72.12 -36.75 -15.30
CA LYS A 162 -71.45 -37.03 -16.58
C LYS A 162 -71.41 -35.79 -17.47
N LYS A 163 -72.57 -35.14 -17.70
CA LYS A 163 -72.65 -33.89 -18.48
C LYS A 163 -71.78 -32.78 -17.90
N SER A 164 -71.66 -32.72 -16.58
CA SER A 164 -70.83 -31.72 -15.91
C SER A 164 -69.32 -32.02 -15.99
N TYR A 165 -68.93 -33.29 -16.01
CA TYR A 165 -67.52 -33.71 -16.13
C TYR A 165 -67.02 -33.69 -17.57
N GLU A 166 -67.90 -33.94 -18.54
CA GLU A 166 -67.62 -33.87 -19.98
C GLU A 166 -67.71 -32.43 -20.54
N ASP A 167 -67.90 -31.42 -19.69
CA ASP A 167 -67.92 -30.01 -20.11
C ASP A 167 -66.54 -29.55 -20.59
N GLU A 168 -66.41 -29.37 -21.90
CA GLU A 168 -65.18 -28.93 -22.57
C GLU A 168 -64.66 -27.59 -22.02
N ASN A 169 -65.53 -26.71 -21.50
CA ASN A 169 -65.09 -25.45 -20.91
C ASN A 169 -64.28 -25.68 -19.64
N LYS A 170 -64.65 -26.65 -18.80
CA LYS A 170 -63.89 -26.99 -17.59
C LYS A 170 -62.54 -27.58 -17.94
N LEU A 171 -62.50 -28.47 -18.95
CA LEU A 171 -61.25 -29.02 -19.46
C LEU A 171 -60.33 -27.90 -19.99
N LYS A 172 -60.87 -26.96 -20.78
CA LYS A 172 -60.13 -25.81 -21.31
C LYS A 172 -59.60 -24.92 -20.19
N ILE A 173 -60.38 -24.65 -19.15
CA ILE A 173 -59.94 -23.89 -17.98
C ILE A 173 -58.79 -24.62 -17.27
N ALA A 174 -58.92 -25.94 -17.05
CA ALA A 174 -57.88 -26.72 -16.37
C ALA A 174 -56.55 -26.72 -17.14
N ILE A 175 -56.59 -26.98 -18.45
CA ILE A 175 -55.41 -26.95 -19.33
C ILE A 175 -54.79 -25.55 -19.36
N ASN A 176 -55.61 -24.49 -19.41
CA ASN A 176 -55.10 -23.13 -19.42
C ASN A 176 -54.44 -22.74 -18.09
N GLN A 177 -54.92 -23.25 -16.95
CA GLN A 177 -54.26 -23.01 -15.68
C GLN A 177 -52.87 -23.67 -15.59
N GLU A 178 -52.73 -24.89 -16.09
CA GLU A 178 -51.43 -25.55 -16.20
C GLU A 178 -50.47 -24.73 -17.09
N LYS A 179 -50.96 -24.23 -18.23
CA LYS A 179 -50.15 -23.35 -19.09
C LYS A 179 -49.72 -22.06 -18.40
N ILE A 180 -50.65 -21.40 -17.69
CA ILE A 180 -50.33 -20.18 -16.92
C ILE A 180 -49.27 -20.49 -15.85
N GLN A 181 -49.41 -21.61 -15.13
CA GLN A 181 -48.43 -22.02 -14.12
C GLN A 181 -47.04 -22.22 -14.73
N ASN A 182 -46.94 -22.90 -15.87
CA ASN A 182 -45.67 -23.10 -16.58
C ASN A 182 -45.06 -21.77 -17.05
N GLU A 183 -45.87 -20.84 -17.57
CA GLU A 183 -45.38 -19.52 -17.96
C GLU A 183 -44.93 -18.69 -16.75
N VAL A 184 -45.61 -18.78 -15.62
CA VAL A 184 -45.17 -18.15 -14.37
C VAL A 184 -43.80 -18.68 -13.95
N GLN A 185 -43.57 -19.98 -14.08
CA GLN A 185 -42.27 -20.59 -13.77
C GLN A 185 -41.16 -20.04 -14.68
N ASN A 186 -41.43 -19.92 -15.99
CA ASN A 186 -40.50 -19.29 -16.94
C ASN A 186 -40.21 -17.82 -16.59
N LEU A 187 -41.23 -17.06 -16.16
CA LEU A 187 -41.06 -15.66 -15.75
C LEU A 187 -40.16 -15.51 -14.52
N VAL A 188 -40.24 -16.45 -13.56
CA VAL A 188 -39.36 -16.47 -12.39
C VAL A 188 -37.91 -16.73 -12.79
N GLU A 189 -37.66 -17.70 -13.67
CA GLU A 189 -36.30 -18.00 -14.16
C GLU A 189 -35.70 -16.81 -14.93
N ASN A 190 -36.49 -16.18 -15.80
CA ASN A 190 -36.08 -14.98 -16.52
C ASN A 190 -35.81 -13.79 -15.58
N PHE A 191 -36.58 -13.67 -14.49
CA PHE A 191 -36.33 -12.65 -13.47
C PHE A 191 -34.98 -12.86 -12.78
N TYR A 192 -34.61 -14.11 -12.44
CA TYR A 192 -33.29 -14.39 -11.87
C TYR A 192 -32.15 -14.01 -12.81
N PHE A 193 -32.26 -14.38 -14.09
CA PHE A 193 -31.26 -14.02 -15.08
C PHE A 193 -31.06 -12.50 -15.19
N GLN A 194 -32.15 -11.74 -15.25
CA GLN A 194 -32.07 -10.28 -15.28
C GLN A 194 -31.45 -9.69 -14.02
N LEU A 195 -31.72 -10.26 -12.85
CA LEU A 195 -31.13 -9.80 -11.59
C LEU A 195 -29.61 -10.00 -11.60
N ASP A 196 -29.16 -11.18 -12.05
CA ASP A 196 -27.73 -11.51 -12.16
C ASP A 196 -27.00 -10.56 -13.13
N GLU A 197 -27.57 -10.27 -14.31
CA GLU A 197 -26.99 -9.31 -15.26
C GLU A 197 -26.80 -7.92 -14.62
N LYS A 198 -27.77 -7.45 -13.83
CA LYS A 198 -27.65 -6.15 -13.14
C LYS A 198 -26.55 -6.18 -12.08
N VAL A 199 -26.38 -7.29 -11.38
CA VAL A 199 -25.32 -7.46 -10.37
C VAL A 199 -23.94 -7.46 -11.02
N GLU A 200 -23.77 -8.07 -12.20
CA GLU A 200 -22.47 -8.09 -12.90
C GLU A 200 -21.95 -6.68 -13.24
N ILE A 201 -22.85 -5.73 -13.55
CA ILE A 201 -22.46 -4.33 -13.79
C ILE A 201 -21.79 -3.74 -12.55
N PHE A 202 -22.29 -4.04 -11.35
CA PHE A 202 -21.70 -3.55 -10.09
C PHE A 202 -20.38 -4.23 -9.72
N LYS A 203 -20.11 -5.43 -10.25
CA LYS A 203 -18.83 -6.13 -10.04
C LYS A 203 -17.69 -5.57 -10.90
N GLN A 204 -17.99 -4.74 -11.90
CA GLN A 204 -16.97 -4.12 -12.72
C GLN A 204 -16.09 -3.20 -11.87
N LYS A 205 -14.78 -3.29 -12.05
CA LYS A 205 -13.81 -2.49 -11.29
C LYS A 205 -13.89 -1.03 -11.70
N ILE A 206 -13.90 -0.14 -10.71
CA ILE A 206 -13.71 1.29 -10.93
C ILE A 206 -12.23 1.54 -11.21
N PHE A 207 -11.93 2.14 -12.36
CA PHE A 207 -10.58 2.56 -12.73
C PHE A 207 -10.41 4.05 -12.50
N ILE A 208 -9.35 4.44 -11.80
CA ILE A 208 -8.97 5.84 -11.62
C ILE A 208 -7.82 6.12 -12.60
N ASN A 209 -8.03 7.02 -13.56
CA ASN A 209 -6.95 7.46 -14.43
C ASN A 209 -5.96 8.31 -13.61
N THR A 210 -4.70 7.88 -13.56
CA THR A 210 -3.62 8.56 -12.83
C THR A 210 -2.52 9.09 -13.76
N ASP A 211 -2.74 9.10 -15.08
CA ASP A 211 -1.69 9.35 -16.08
C ASP A 211 -1.02 10.71 -15.88
N VAL A 212 -1.81 11.76 -15.65
CA VAL A 212 -1.32 13.13 -15.40
C VAL A 212 -0.54 13.22 -14.09
N ILE A 213 -0.96 12.46 -13.06
CA ILE A 213 -0.27 12.45 -11.76
C ILE A 213 1.09 11.77 -11.90
N GLU A 214 1.15 10.66 -12.64
CA GLU A 214 2.41 9.95 -12.90
C GLU A 214 3.37 10.78 -13.73
N GLN A 215 2.88 11.58 -14.68
CA GLN A 215 3.70 12.56 -15.40
C GLN A 215 4.37 13.57 -14.44
N TYR A 216 3.60 14.17 -13.53
CA TYR A 216 4.17 15.12 -12.57
C TYR A 216 5.13 14.47 -11.56
N LYS A 217 4.86 13.23 -11.14
CA LYS A 217 5.80 12.48 -10.29
C LYS A 217 7.11 12.22 -11.02
N GLN A 218 7.04 11.83 -12.29
CA GLN A 218 8.22 11.59 -13.11
C GLN A 218 9.06 12.85 -13.26
N GLU A 219 8.44 14.01 -13.52
CA GLU A 219 9.13 15.31 -13.57
C GLU A 219 9.85 15.63 -12.25
N ILE A 220 9.21 15.36 -11.11
CA ILE A 220 9.81 15.55 -9.77
C ILE A 220 10.99 14.58 -9.56
N GLU A 221 10.81 13.30 -9.89
CA GLU A 221 11.86 12.28 -9.74
C GLU A 221 13.06 12.56 -10.63
N ASP A 222 12.84 13.01 -11.86
CA ASP A 222 13.91 13.33 -12.80
C ASP A 222 14.69 14.57 -12.34
N PHE A 223 13.99 15.59 -11.81
CA PHE A 223 14.66 16.72 -11.16
C PHE A 223 15.48 16.28 -9.93
N GLN A 224 14.95 15.39 -9.09
CA GLN A 224 15.70 14.86 -7.94
C GLN A 224 16.94 14.08 -8.36
N LYS A 225 16.87 13.29 -9.45
CA LYS A 225 18.04 12.59 -10.01
C LYS A 225 19.09 13.58 -10.53
N GLU A 226 18.67 14.65 -11.20
CA GLU A 226 19.58 15.69 -11.69
C GLU A 226 20.22 16.52 -10.55
N GLU A 227 19.46 16.82 -9.49
CA GLU A 227 19.98 17.54 -8.32
C GLU A 227 20.96 16.69 -7.51
N VAL A 228 20.68 15.39 -7.40
CA VAL A 228 21.62 14.40 -6.86
C VAL A 228 22.91 14.37 -7.70
N GLN A 229 22.82 14.39 -9.03
CA GLN A 229 24.00 14.44 -9.93
C GLN A 229 24.76 15.78 -9.91
N LYS A 230 24.14 16.89 -9.51
CA LYS A 230 24.83 18.20 -9.37
C LYS A 230 25.47 18.41 -8.00
N ASN A 231 24.94 17.76 -6.95
CA ASN A 231 25.49 17.80 -5.59
C ASN A 231 26.45 16.63 -5.27
N THR A 232 26.77 15.77 -6.24
CA THR A 232 27.78 14.71 -6.15
C THR A 232 29.21 15.27 -6.18
N GLY A 233 29.53 16.20 -5.29
CA GLY A 233 30.91 16.42 -4.90
C GLY A 233 31.51 15.24 -4.14
N ASN A 234 30.67 14.34 -3.59
CA ASN A 234 31.10 13.19 -2.76
C ASN A 234 30.12 12.00 -2.71
N GLN A 235 29.18 11.85 -3.65
CA GLN A 235 28.29 10.69 -3.62
C GLN A 235 29.03 9.49 -4.23
N ILE A 236 29.40 8.56 -3.35
CA ILE A 236 30.12 7.35 -3.73
C ILE A 236 29.10 6.33 -4.20
N GLN A 237 29.31 5.86 -5.43
CA GLN A 237 28.58 4.73 -5.94
C GLN A 237 29.25 3.45 -5.43
N ILE A 238 28.60 2.74 -4.50
CA ILE A 238 29.05 1.42 -4.06
C ILE A 238 28.42 0.37 -4.97
N GLN A 239 29.25 -0.39 -5.67
CA GLN A 239 28.80 -1.51 -6.50
C GLN A 239 28.55 -2.77 -5.68
N PHE A 240 27.52 -3.54 -6.05
CA PHE A 240 27.17 -4.80 -5.40
C PHE A 240 27.29 -5.98 -6.37
N PHE A 241 27.76 -7.11 -5.85
CA PHE A 241 28.07 -8.31 -6.62
C PHE A 241 27.47 -9.55 -5.96
N LYS A 242 27.12 -10.54 -6.78
CA LYS A 242 26.66 -11.85 -6.30
C LYS A 242 27.87 -12.67 -5.88
N SER A 243 27.88 -13.16 -4.64
CA SER A 243 28.95 -14.04 -4.15
C SER A 243 29.12 -15.30 -5.02
N ASN A 244 30.36 -15.73 -5.25
CA ASN A 244 30.72 -17.00 -5.90
C ASN A 244 30.65 -18.22 -4.98
N TRP A 245 30.24 -18.05 -3.71
CA TRP A 245 30.11 -19.17 -2.79
C TRP A 245 29.29 -20.31 -3.40
N ARG A 246 29.78 -21.55 -3.29
CA ARG A 246 29.23 -22.72 -4.01
C ARG A 246 27.74 -23.00 -3.74
N TYR A 247 27.21 -22.55 -2.60
CA TYR A 247 25.80 -22.71 -2.26
C TYR A 247 24.93 -21.50 -2.61
N ASN A 248 25.52 -20.39 -3.06
CA ASN A 248 24.79 -19.19 -3.46
C ASN A 248 24.01 -19.43 -4.77
N LYS A 249 22.70 -19.21 -4.75
CA LYS A 249 21.85 -19.39 -5.93
C LYS A 249 21.77 -18.08 -6.72
N LYS A 250 22.85 -17.74 -7.44
CA LYS A 250 23.00 -16.49 -8.21
C LYS A 250 21.88 -16.18 -9.21
N HIS A 251 21.24 -17.21 -9.78
CA HIS A 251 20.12 -17.03 -10.71
C HIS A 251 18.83 -16.52 -10.03
N LEU A 252 18.78 -16.55 -8.69
CA LEU A 252 17.67 -16.02 -7.88
C LEU A 252 17.92 -14.60 -7.38
N ILE A 253 19.03 -13.97 -7.79
CA ILE A 253 19.42 -12.62 -7.41
C ILE A 253 19.48 -11.78 -8.68
N GLN A 254 18.84 -10.62 -8.70
CA GLN A 254 19.04 -9.60 -9.73
C GLN A 254 19.59 -8.34 -9.07
N ILE A 255 20.60 -7.75 -9.68
CA ILE A 255 21.16 -6.45 -9.27
C ILE A 255 20.92 -5.53 -10.46
N LYS A 256 20.20 -4.44 -10.25
CA LYS A 256 19.70 -3.50 -11.26
C LYS A 256 20.03 -2.07 -10.86
N ASP A 257 19.79 -1.14 -11.79
CA ASP A 257 19.86 0.30 -11.55
C ASP A 257 21.22 0.72 -10.99
N ASP A 258 22.29 0.26 -11.64
CA ASP A 258 23.69 0.46 -11.25
C ASP A 258 23.97 0.18 -9.77
N SER A 259 23.52 -0.99 -9.32
CA SER A 259 23.62 -1.50 -7.95
C SER A 259 22.74 -0.82 -6.91
N ARG A 260 21.79 0.03 -7.32
CA ARG A 260 20.81 0.64 -6.41
C ARG A 260 19.65 -0.28 -6.06
N ARG A 261 19.43 -1.36 -6.82
CA ARG A 261 18.31 -2.28 -6.59
C ARG A 261 18.77 -3.73 -6.57
N ILE A 262 18.49 -4.43 -5.47
CA ILE A 262 18.77 -5.86 -5.28
C ILE A 262 17.44 -6.58 -5.13
N GLU A 263 17.14 -7.49 -6.06
CA GLU A 263 15.91 -8.28 -6.04
C GLU A 263 16.22 -9.76 -5.80
N ILE A 264 15.46 -10.33 -4.88
CA ILE A 264 15.52 -11.74 -4.52
C ILE A 264 14.23 -12.42 -5.00
N ASP A 265 14.39 -13.36 -5.93
CA ASP A 265 13.30 -14.12 -6.54
C ASP A 265 12.63 -15.08 -5.52
N ASP A 266 11.35 -15.38 -5.73
CA ASP A 266 10.48 -16.21 -4.87
C ASP A 266 10.45 -17.69 -5.28
N LYS A 267 11.14 -18.13 -6.33
CA LYS A 267 11.12 -19.52 -6.83
C LYS A 267 11.58 -20.58 -5.84
N LYS A 268 12.43 -20.26 -4.86
CA LYS A 268 13.00 -21.24 -3.90
C LYS A 268 13.19 -20.67 -2.50
N ILE A 269 12.50 -21.26 -1.53
CA ILE A 269 12.73 -21.07 -0.08
C ILE A 269 13.92 -21.87 0.43
N GLN A 270 14.37 -21.57 1.65
CA GLN A 270 15.42 -22.29 2.39
C GLN A 270 16.75 -22.42 1.63
N LYS A 271 17.04 -21.45 0.77
CA LYS A 271 18.31 -21.32 0.05
C LYS A 271 18.94 -19.98 0.36
N ILE A 272 20.20 -20.03 0.77
CA ILE A 272 21.01 -18.85 1.05
C ILE A 272 21.27 -18.09 -0.25
N LYS A 273 21.12 -16.78 -0.19
CA LYS A 273 21.38 -15.85 -1.28
C LYS A 273 22.26 -14.74 -0.73
N LEU A 274 23.45 -14.57 -1.32
CA LEU A 274 24.52 -13.71 -0.81
C LEU A 274 24.90 -12.66 -1.84
N VAL A 275 24.90 -11.40 -1.41
CA VAL A 275 25.33 -10.23 -2.18
C VAL A 275 26.35 -9.47 -1.35
N HIS A 276 27.46 -9.01 -1.93
CA HIS A 276 28.45 -8.21 -1.23
C HIS A 276 28.79 -6.94 -2.01
N SER A 277 29.19 -5.88 -1.33
CA SER A 277 29.72 -4.68 -1.98
C SER A 277 31.09 -4.91 -2.62
N GLU A 278 31.60 -3.95 -3.37
CA GLU A 278 33.03 -3.82 -3.63
C GLU A 278 33.83 -3.64 -2.34
N GLY A 279 35.16 -3.70 -2.45
CA GLY A 279 36.07 -3.48 -1.33
C GLY A 279 36.15 -2.00 -0.95
N LEU A 280 35.83 -1.70 0.31
CA LEU A 280 35.73 -0.37 0.88
C LEU A 280 36.88 -0.11 1.87
N GLU A 281 37.22 1.15 2.10
CA GLU A 281 38.32 1.54 2.98
C GLU A 281 37.94 1.35 4.45
N LYS A 282 38.79 0.68 5.25
CA LYS A 282 38.50 0.41 6.67
C LYS A 282 38.48 1.67 7.55
N ASN A 283 39.12 2.75 7.13
CA ASN A 283 39.26 4.00 7.89
C ASN A 283 38.19 5.07 7.55
N ARG A 284 37.15 4.69 6.81
CA ARG A 284 36.04 5.57 6.42
C ARG A 284 34.76 5.17 7.14
N THR A 285 33.89 6.15 7.37
CA THR A 285 32.53 5.88 7.84
C THR A 285 31.59 5.81 6.66
N TYR A 286 30.92 4.68 6.49
CA TYR A 286 29.91 4.46 5.46
C TYR A 286 28.52 4.55 6.06
N PHE A 287 27.64 5.29 5.39
CA PHE A 287 26.26 5.48 5.77
C PHE A 287 25.35 5.13 4.59
N LEU A 288 24.59 4.04 4.70
CA LEU A 288 23.69 3.56 3.65
C LEU A 288 22.25 3.67 4.11
N ARG A 289 21.40 4.29 3.29
CA ARG A 289 19.95 4.37 3.51
C ARG A 289 19.25 3.43 2.54
N MET A 290 18.41 2.53 3.05
CA MET A 290 17.80 1.47 2.25
C MET A 290 16.29 1.36 2.52
N LYS A 291 15.50 1.13 1.48
CA LYS A 291 14.12 0.64 1.58
C LYS A 291 14.11 -0.87 1.37
N ILE A 292 13.36 -1.58 2.20
CA ILE A 292 13.19 -3.03 2.07
C ILE A 292 11.70 -3.31 1.89
N ASN A 293 11.36 -4.06 0.86
CA ASN A 293 10.01 -4.54 0.62
C ASN A 293 9.99 -6.07 0.75
N PHE A 294 9.30 -6.55 1.79
CA PHE A 294 9.13 -7.96 2.11
C PHE A 294 7.84 -8.56 1.51
N HIS A 295 7.09 -7.77 0.71
CA HIS A 295 5.82 -8.14 0.10
C HIS A 295 4.85 -8.74 1.12
N LYS A 296 4.66 -8.03 2.24
CA LYS A 296 3.81 -8.38 3.40
C LYS A 296 4.27 -9.55 4.27
N VAL A 297 5.37 -10.25 3.94
CA VAL A 297 5.88 -11.37 4.74
C VAL A 297 7.22 -11.01 5.36
N LYS A 298 7.18 -10.34 6.52
CA LYS A 298 8.36 -9.71 7.15
C LYS A 298 9.29 -10.71 7.86
N SER A 299 8.83 -11.91 8.18
CA SER A 299 9.60 -12.97 8.85
C SER A 299 10.53 -13.73 7.87
N GLN A 300 11.30 -12.98 7.09
CA GLN A 300 12.33 -13.49 6.19
C GLN A 300 13.68 -13.20 6.82
N ASN A 301 14.63 -14.14 6.75
CA ASN A 301 15.93 -13.91 7.35
C ASN A 301 16.73 -12.93 6.49
N LEU A 302 16.99 -11.74 7.02
CA LEU A 302 17.82 -10.72 6.40
C LEU A 302 18.89 -10.27 7.40
N SER A 303 20.15 -10.44 7.02
CA SER A 303 21.27 -9.98 7.81
C SER A 303 22.30 -9.22 6.98
N PHE A 304 22.94 -8.26 7.62
CA PHE A 304 24.07 -7.51 7.13
C PHE A 304 25.33 -8.04 7.82
N VAL A 305 26.41 -8.17 7.06
CA VAL A 305 27.65 -8.78 7.52
C VAL A 305 28.83 -7.94 7.06
N LEU A 306 29.83 -7.73 7.91
CA LEU A 306 31.10 -7.12 7.48
C LEU A 306 32.12 -8.21 7.19
N LEU A 307 32.69 -8.16 6.00
CA LEU A 307 33.54 -9.21 5.44
C LEU A 307 34.92 -8.66 5.09
N GLY A 308 35.95 -9.51 5.21
CA GLY A 308 37.22 -9.30 4.53
C GLY A 308 37.12 -9.65 3.04
N CYS A 309 38.01 -9.07 2.21
CA CYS A 309 38.04 -9.37 0.77
C CYS A 309 38.21 -10.87 0.46
N SER A 310 38.97 -11.59 1.29
CA SER A 310 39.20 -13.04 1.17
C SER A 310 37.95 -13.85 1.46
N ASP A 311 37.05 -13.35 2.31
CA ASP A 311 35.92 -14.11 2.86
C ASP A 311 34.61 -13.92 2.06
N LYS A 312 34.63 -13.06 1.03
CA LYS A 312 33.42 -12.67 0.26
C LYS A 312 32.71 -13.84 -0.43
N ASP A 313 33.44 -14.92 -0.70
CA ASP A 313 32.96 -16.13 -1.39
C ASP A 313 32.88 -17.36 -0.47
N ASP A 314 32.91 -17.14 0.85
CA ASP A 314 32.81 -18.19 1.88
C ASP A 314 31.47 -18.18 2.63
N GLY A 315 31.34 -19.06 3.63
CA GLY A 315 30.21 -19.07 4.55
C GLY A 315 30.34 -17.97 5.61
N TRP A 316 29.43 -17.00 5.61
CA TRP A 316 29.52 -15.80 6.45
C TRP A 316 29.07 -15.95 7.92
N GLY A 317 28.79 -17.17 8.38
CA GLY A 317 28.13 -17.41 9.69
C GLY A 317 28.95 -17.03 10.93
N ILE A 318 30.27 -16.84 10.80
CA ILE A 318 31.17 -16.49 11.91
C ILE A 318 31.61 -15.03 11.91
N GLN A 319 31.17 -14.26 10.90
CA GLN A 319 31.57 -12.88 10.65
C GLN A 319 30.71 -11.90 11.45
N ASN A 320 31.22 -10.68 11.66
CA ASN A 320 30.48 -9.59 12.32
C ASN A 320 29.13 -9.38 11.62
N GLN A 321 28.01 -9.64 12.30
CA GLN A 321 26.69 -9.61 11.67
C GLN A 321 25.63 -8.88 12.50
N ILE A 322 24.69 -8.26 11.80
CA ILE A 322 23.45 -7.71 12.34
C ILE A 322 22.30 -8.32 11.53
N TYR A 323 21.35 -8.98 12.20
CA TYR A 323 20.15 -9.49 11.57
C TYR A 323 18.97 -8.60 11.94
N VAL A 324 18.25 -8.11 10.93
CA VAL A 324 17.09 -7.22 11.10
C VAL A 324 15.78 -8.00 11.20
N SER A 325 15.78 -9.22 10.68
CA SER A 325 14.67 -10.16 10.80
C SER A 325 15.23 -11.58 10.68
N GLU A 326 14.78 -12.47 11.56
CA GLU A 326 15.04 -13.90 11.55
C GLU A 326 13.72 -14.71 11.55
N TYR A 327 13.82 -16.04 11.63
CA TYR A 327 12.69 -16.92 11.84
C TYR A 327 12.07 -16.56 13.20
N LEU A 328 10.77 -16.25 13.22
CA LEU A 328 10.01 -15.64 14.35
C LEU A 328 10.20 -14.12 14.56
N GLY A 329 10.92 -13.44 13.68
CA GLY A 329 11.04 -11.98 13.68
C GLY A 329 12.00 -11.41 14.72
N PHE A 330 12.93 -12.22 15.22
CA PHE A 330 14.03 -11.74 16.05
C PHE A 330 14.97 -10.83 15.27
N PHE A 331 15.63 -9.94 15.99
CA PHE A 331 16.62 -9.00 15.46
C PHE A 331 17.71 -8.79 16.51
N GLY A 332 18.94 -8.51 16.07
CA GLY A 332 20.09 -8.41 16.97
C GLY A 332 21.41 -8.49 16.23
N ALA A 333 22.49 -8.72 16.98
CA ALA A 333 23.83 -8.82 16.45
C ALA A 333 24.60 -10.02 17.00
N GLU A 334 25.54 -10.54 16.21
CA GLU A 334 26.43 -11.62 16.65
C GLU A 334 27.86 -11.37 16.18
N ASN A 335 28.78 -12.16 16.75
CA ASN A 335 30.15 -12.30 16.29
C ASN A 335 31.04 -11.05 16.37
N GLY A 336 30.58 -9.93 16.93
CA GLY A 336 31.47 -8.83 17.34
C GLY A 336 31.90 -8.95 18.80
N GLU A 337 32.59 -7.92 19.28
CA GLU A 337 33.07 -7.82 20.66
C GLU A 337 31.91 -7.67 21.66
N SER A 338 30.83 -7.01 21.26
CA SER A 338 29.60 -6.85 22.04
C SER A 338 28.43 -6.40 21.16
N GLN A 339 27.20 -6.46 21.69
CA GLN A 339 26.00 -5.97 21.01
C GLN A 339 25.16 -5.04 21.90
N ILE A 340 24.44 -4.13 21.26
CA ILE A 340 23.40 -3.30 21.87
C ILE A 340 22.14 -3.46 21.02
N VAL A 341 21.00 -3.75 21.67
CA VAL A 341 19.69 -3.89 21.01
C VAL A 341 18.68 -3.06 21.79
N GLU A 342 18.04 -2.12 21.14
CA GLU A 342 17.07 -1.19 21.74
C GLU A 342 15.81 -1.05 20.86
N GLY A 343 14.68 -0.79 21.50
CA GLY A 343 13.41 -0.52 20.81
C GLY A 343 12.61 -1.77 20.44
N MET A 344 11.74 -1.59 19.45
CA MET A 344 10.81 -2.60 18.92
C MET A 344 11.48 -3.46 17.85
N ARG A 345 10.97 -4.69 17.63
CA ARG A 345 11.43 -5.53 16.52
C ARG A 345 11.07 -4.86 15.20
N PHE A 346 11.99 -4.86 14.24
CA PHE A 346 11.73 -4.30 12.91
C PHE A 346 10.44 -4.86 12.31
N VAL A 347 10.19 -6.17 12.43
CA VAL A 347 8.98 -6.82 11.91
C VAL A 347 7.65 -6.23 12.43
N ASP A 348 7.65 -5.64 13.63
CA ASP A 348 6.43 -5.13 14.28
C ASP A 348 5.99 -3.79 13.70
N PHE A 349 6.93 -2.96 13.22
CA PHE A 349 6.63 -1.61 12.72
C PHE A 349 7.01 -1.37 11.25
N TRP A 350 7.71 -2.30 10.60
CA TRP A 350 8.20 -2.11 9.23
C TRP A 350 7.05 -1.95 8.23
N GLU A 351 7.11 -0.94 7.37
CA GLU A 351 6.18 -0.73 6.27
C GLU A 351 6.92 -0.80 4.94
N ASP A 352 6.47 -1.71 4.05
CA ASP A 352 7.07 -1.94 2.74
C ASP A 352 7.13 -0.62 1.93
N ASP A 353 8.29 -0.30 1.37
CA ASP A 353 8.60 0.92 0.59
C ASP A 353 8.41 2.28 1.32
N VAL A 354 8.03 2.26 2.60
CA VAL A 354 7.87 3.46 3.44
C VAL A 354 9.00 3.57 4.45
N SER A 355 9.30 2.50 5.20
CA SER A 355 10.36 2.51 6.21
C SER A 355 11.75 2.60 5.57
N ILE A 356 12.62 3.46 6.14
CA ILE A 356 14.02 3.59 5.77
C ILE A 356 14.89 2.89 6.82
N LEU A 357 15.75 1.99 6.37
CA LEU A 357 16.79 1.35 7.16
C LEU A 357 18.10 2.11 6.95
N ASN A 358 18.66 2.64 8.01
CA ASN A 358 19.98 3.24 8.04
C ASN A 358 20.97 2.18 8.51
N LEU A 359 22.02 1.96 7.73
CA LEU A 359 23.14 1.09 8.05
C LEU A 359 24.41 1.92 8.10
N VAL A 360 25.13 1.84 9.21
CA VAL A 360 26.34 2.63 9.44
C VAL A 360 27.49 1.70 9.81
N PHE A 361 28.65 1.86 9.20
CA PHE A 361 29.84 1.19 9.72
C PHE A 361 31.13 1.98 9.51
N ASN A 362 32.05 1.79 10.45
CA ASN A 362 33.43 2.21 10.38
C ASN A 362 34.28 1.15 11.09
N CYS A 363 35.17 0.49 10.35
CA CYS A 363 35.97 -0.59 10.93
C CYS A 363 36.95 -0.07 11.97
N GLN A 364 37.61 1.05 11.73
CA GLN A 364 38.60 1.64 12.64
C GLN A 364 37.97 2.08 13.97
N GLU A 365 36.79 2.69 13.93
CA GLU A 365 36.02 3.11 15.11
C GLU A 365 35.20 1.96 15.74
N LYS A 366 35.28 0.76 15.15
CA LYS A 366 34.52 -0.45 15.54
C LYS A 366 33.00 -0.26 15.57
N ILE A 367 32.48 0.59 14.68
CA ILE A 367 31.04 0.89 14.58
C ILE A 367 30.42 -0.02 13.52
N PHE A 368 29.36 -0.75 13.87
CA PHE A 368 28.43 -1.35 12.93
C PHE A 368 27.02 -1.24 13.49
N GLU A 369 26.16 -0.47 12.85
CA GLU A 369 24.85 -0.09 13.39
C GLU A 369 23.76 -0.21 12.32
N VAL A 370 22.55 -0.57 12.76
CA VAL A 370 21.35 -0.61 11.93
C VAL A 370 20.16 -0.04 12.70
N TYR A 371 19.44 0.90 12.11
CA TYR A 371 18.26 1.53 12.74
C TYR A 371 17.31 2.16 11.71
N ASP A 372 16.06 2.43 12.09
CA ASP A 372 15.13 3.18 11.24
C ASP A 372 15.19 4.69 11.50
N ASP A 373 14.67 5.51 10.57
CA ASP A 373 14.68 6.98 10.68
C ASP A 373 14.07 7.52 11.99
N GLN A 374 13.14 6.79 12.62
CA GLN A 374 12.51 7.18 13.90
C GLN A 374 13.18 6.53 15.12
N ARG A 375 14.24 5.73 14.92
CA ARG A 375 14.91 4.92 15.98
C ARG A 375 13.93 4.08 16.80
N LYS A 376 12.86 3.60 16.17
CA LYS A 376 11.93 2.61 16.75
C LYS A 376 12.62 1.28 16.98
N GLY A 377 13.54 0.88 16.09
CA GLY A 377 14.43 -0.27 16.27
C GLY A 377 15.88 0.16 16.09
N TYR A 378 16.76 -0.29 16.98
CA TYR A 378 18.19 0.01 16.95
C TYR A 378 19.01 -1.22 17.32
N VAL A 379 20.00 -1.54 16.49
CA VAL A 379 20.99 -2.59 16.75
C VAL A 379 22.39 -2.05 16.49
N LYS A 380 23.30 -2.31 17.41
CA LYS A 380 24.73 -2.07 17.26
C LYS A 380 25.51 -3.35 17.51
N ASN A 381 26.49 -3.59 16.66
CA ASN A 381 27.52 -4.59 16.81
C ASN A 381 28.88 -3.88 16.93
N VAL A 382 29.60 -4.08 18.04
CA VAL A 382 30.96 -3.56 18.17
C VAL A 382 31.89 -4.49 17.41
N ILE A 383 32.50 -3.99 16.33
CA ILE A 383 33.23 -4.83 15.38
C ILE A 383 34.43 -5.51 16.04
N ASP A 384 34.50 -6.84 15.94
CA ASP A 384 35.72 -7.61 16.11
C ASP A 384 36.54 -7.56 14.82
N GLN A 385 37.56 -6.70 14.81
CA GLN A 385 38.40 -6.45 13.64
C GLN A 385 39.19 -7.70 13.20
N ASN A 386 39.46 -8.65 14.10
CA ASN A 386 40.23 -9.85 13.78
C ASN A 386 39.50 -10.76 12.79
N LYS A 387 38.19 -10.59 12.65
CA LYS A 387 37.36 -11.36 11.71
C LYS A 387 37.33 -10.76 10.31
N ILE A 388 37.74 -9.50 10.14
CA ILE A 388 37.73 -8.81 8.84
C ILE A 388 39.13 -8.89 8.21
N SER A 389 39.35 -9.94 7.42
CA SER A 389 40.65 -10.20 6.77
C SER A 389 40.98 -9.21 5.63
N GLY A 390 42.27 -8.91 5.42
CA GLY A 390 42.77 -8.05 4.34
C GLY A 390 42.66 -6.53 4.60
N ASP A 391 43.00 -5.72 3.60
CA ASP A 391 43.11 -4.24 3.77
C ASP A 391 41.78 -3.50 3.55
N LYS A 392 40.79 -4.16 2.94
CA LYS A 392 39.47 -3.60 2.65
C LYS A 392 38.40 -4.32 3.46
N VAL A 393 37.27 -3.66 3.65
CA VAL A 393 36.04 -4.25 4.18
C VAL A 393 34.98 -4.31 3.10
N MET A 394 34.13 -5.33 3.11
CA MET A 394 32.96 -5.43 2.25
C MET A 394 31.70 -5.53 3.09
N LEU A 395 30.62 -4.88 2.66
CA LEU A 395 29.29 -5.09 3.20
C LEU A 395 28.62 -6.27 2.50
N GLY A 396 28.44 -7.36 3.23
CA GLY A 396 27.63 -8.51 2.84
C GLY A 396 26.16 -8.33 3.23
N ILE A 397 25.25 -8.75 2.35
CA ILE A 397 23.81 -8.88 2.58
C ILE A 397 23.44 -10.34 2.36
N ARG A 398 22.95 -10.97 3.42
CA ARG A 398 22.57 -12.39 3.43
C ARG A 398 21.06 -12.50 3.55
N PHE A 399 20.47 -13.23 2.61
CA PHE A 399 19.06 -13.56 2.60
C PHE A 399 18.86 -15.06 2.77
N TYR A 400 17.89 -15.43 3.59
CA TYR A 400 17.37 -16.79 3.66
C TYR A 400 15.83 -16.74 3.76
N GLN A 401 15.17 -17.01 2.64
CA GLN A 401 13.71 -16.93 2.56
C GLN A 401 13.04 -18.13 3.23
N ASN A 402 12.17 -17.87 4.19
CA ASN A 402 11.30 -18.86 4.81
C ASN A 402 9.98 -19.04 4.03
N TYR A 403 9.59 -18.03 3.24
CA TYR A 403 8.33 -18.00 2.48
C TYR A 403 8.55 -17.63 1.01
N LEU A 404 7.64 -18.06 0.13
CA LEU A 404 7.65 -17.82 -1.32
C LEU A 404 7.21 -16.39 -1.67
N ASN A 405 7.94 -15.40 -1.16
CA ASN A 405 7.70 -13.98 -1.43
C ASN A 405 9.01 -13.34 -1.83
N LYS A 406 8.96 -12.45 -2.83
CA LYS A 406 10.13 -11.69 -3.26
C LYS A 406 10.62 -10.79 -2.12
N ILE A 407 11.91 -10.47 -2.14
CA ILE A 407 12.48 -9.42 -1.27
C ILE A 407 13.18 -8.44 -2.18
N ASN A 408 12.83 -7.17 -2.07
CA ASN A 408 13.49 -6.09 -2.80
C ASN A 408 14.20 -5.17 -1.81
N ILE A 409 15.46 -4.85 -2.10
CA ILE A 409 16.20 -3.79 -1.42
C ILE A 409 16.47 -2.68 -2.44
N THR A 410 16.12 -1.46 -2.08
CA THR A 410 16.43 -0.25 -2.84
C THR A 410 17.33 0.64 -2.00
N ILE A 411 18.53 0.94 -2.48
CA ILE A 411 19.50 1.80 -1.81
C ILE A 411 19.20 3.25 -2.20
N VAL A 412 18.61 4.00 -1.27
CA VAL A 412 18.16 5.38 -1.48
C VAL A 412 19.34 6.34 -1.50
N ASP A 413 20.28 6.19 -0.57
CA ASP A 413 21.43 7.08 -0.45
C ASP A 413 22.66 6.36 0.12
N ILE A 414 23.84 6.85 -0.23
CA ILE A 414 25.14 6.37 0.26
C ILE A 414 26.02 7.58 0.52
N GLN A 415 26.53 7.69 1.74
CA GLN A 415 27.47 8.74 2.15
C GLN A 415 28.73 8.10 2.71
N GLN A 416 29.87 8.76 2.48
CA GLN A 416 31.16 8.39 3.05
C GLN A 416 31.79 9.63 3.70
N PHE A 417 32.28 9.45 4.92
CA PHE A 417 33.02 10.47 5.67
C PHE A 417 34.47 10.02 5.84
#